data_AF-A0A0C3CTF9-F1
#
_entry.id   AF-A0A0C3CTF9-F1
#
_cell.length_a   1.000
_cell.length_b   1.000
_cell.length_c   1.000
_cell.angle_alpha   90.00
_cell.angle_beta   90.00
_cell.angle_gamma   90.00
#
_symmetry.space_group_name_H-M   'P 1'
#
loop_
_entity.id
_entity.type
_entity.pdbx_description
1 polymer ?
#
loop_
_entity_poly.entity_id
_entity_poly.type
_entity_poly.pdbx_seq_one_letter_code
_entity_poly.pdbx_strand_id
1 'polypeptide(L)'
;MFGLHSSFESPQPQLPLTPATSPTSAYIDELLDPTPPATGPTTPIAVTLITLPRSKPKDYIIYYTDPEYEEVLTSCADKCFLHQYCGMYYNIPARMNSKAQFYLMTKGTHIGIFNGWDQAASEVLGVSGVVFYHVSSLAVGLENIWAAIEVGRAGRI
;
A
#
# COMPACT_ATOMS: atom_id res chain seq x y z
N MET A 1 -57.54 41.17 45.07
CA MET A 1 -59.00 41.02 44.89
C MET A 1 -59.23 40.35 43.54
N PHE A 2 -59.58 39.05 43.59
CA PHE A 2 -60.14 38.12 42.57
C PHE A 2 -59.48 38.06 41.17
N GLY A 3 -59.02 36.90 40.68
CA GLY A 3 -59.82 35.74 40.23
C GLY A 3 -60.14 35.92 38.73
N LEU A 4 -60.06 34.97 37.79
CA LEU A 4 -60.33 33.54 37.77
C LEU A 4 -59.81 32.91 36.46
N HIS A 5 -59.63 31.58 36.51
CA HIS A 5 -59.52 30.61 35.41
C HIS A 5 -60.51 30.82 34.24
N SER A 6 -60.15 30.35 33.03
CA SER A 6 -60.95 29.30 32.34
C SER A 6 -60.30 28.75 31.06
N SER A 7 -60.28 27.42 30.98
CA SER A 7 -59.96 26.56 29.84
C SER A 7 -61.03 26.60 28.74
N PHE A 8 -60.71 26.19 27.51
CA PHE A 8 -61.56 25.47 26.51
C PHE A 8 -60.67 25.27 25.24
N GLU A 9 -60.12 24.09 24.98
CA GLU A 9 -60.65 22.92 24.24
C GLU A 9 -60.99 23.19 22.75
N SER A 10 -60.41 22.35 21.89
CA SER A 10 -60.40 22.39 20.41
C SER A 10 -61.79 22.32 19.75
N PRO A 11 -61.86 22.64 18.45
CA PRO A 11 -62.14 21.54 17.52
C PRO A 11 -61.30 21.55 16.23
N GLN A 12 -60.91 20.35 15.80
CA GLN A 12 -60.28 20.03 14.53
C GLN A 12 -61.35 19.83 13.43
N PRO A 13 -61.19 20.45 12.25
CA PRO A 13 -61.91 20.04 11.05
C PRO A 13 -61.02 19.16 10.13
N GLN A 14 -61.50 17.96 9.82
CA GLN A 14 -60.94 17.06 8.80
C GLN A 14 -61.46 17.40 7.39
N LEU A 15 -60.69 16.92 6.38
CA LEU A 15 -61.05 16.44 5.02
C LEU A 15 -60.29 17.18 3.88
N PRO A 16 -60.13 16.61 2.66
CA PRO A 16 -60.50 15.27 2.16
C PRO A 16 -59.35 14.47 1.51
N LEU A 17 -59.56 13.15 1.40
CA LEU A 17 -58.77 12.19 0.63
C LEU A 17 -58.90 12.42 -0.89
N THR A 18 -57.78 12.40 -1.61
CA THR A 18 -57.77 12.13 -3.06
C THR A 18 -56.87 10.92 -3.36
N PRO A 19 -57.26 10.06 -4.32
CA PRO A 19 -56.51 8.85 -4.66
C PRO A 19 -55.33 9.20 -5.57
N ALA A 20 -54.11 8.80 -5.19
CA ALA A 20 -52.96 8.85 -6.07
C ALA A 20 -52.61 7.43 -6.54
N THR A 21 -52.60 7.30 -7.86
CA THR A 21 -52.38 6.12 -8.69
C THR A 21 -51.00 5.50 -8.46
N SER A 22 -50.94 4.16 -8.45
CA SER A 22 -49.70 3.37 -8.48
C SER A 22 -48.81 3.71 -9.67
N PRO A 23 -47.51 3.43 -9.54
CA PRO A 23 -46.92 2.51 -10.51
C PRO A 23 -46.15 1.37 -9.84
N THR A 24 -46.45 0.18 -10.34
CA THR A 24 -45.62 -1.03 -10.31
C THR A 24 -44.14 -0.71 -10.47
N SER A 25 -43.33 -1.09 -9.49
CA SER A 25 -41.91 -1.34 -9.69
C SER A 25 -41.55 -2.60 -8.93
N ALA A 26 -41.27 -3.65 -9.68
CA ALA A 26 -40.78 -4.92 -9.17
C ALA A 26 -39.43 -4.67 -8.50
N TYR A 27 -39.43 -4.67 -7.16
CA TYR A 27 -38.18 -4.77 -6.42
C TYR A 27 -37.79 -6.25 -6.39
N ILE A 28 -36.89 -6.59 -7.30
CA ILE A 28 -36.24 -7.87 -7.39
C ILE A 28 -35.45 -8.05 -6.08
N ASP A 29 -35.88 -9.03 -5.28
CA ASP A 29 -35.10 -9.59 -4.19
C ASP A 29 -34.00 -10.46 -4.83
N GLU A 30 -32.98 -9.80 -5.37
CA GLU A 30 -31.79 -10.45 -5.91
C GLU A 30 -30.90 -10.78 -4.70
N LEU A 31 -31.13 -11.99 -4.19
CA LEU A 31 -30.22 -12.77 -3.38
C LEU A 31 -28.83 -12.73 -4.03
N LEU A 32 -28.03 -11.72 -3.68
CA LEU A 32 -26.61 -11.66 -3.97
C LEU A 32 -25.94 -12.78 -3.17
N ASP A 33 -25.89 -13.95 -3.80
CA ASP A 33 -24.96 -15.01 -3.48
C ASP A 33 -23.55 -14.36 -3.48
N PRO A 34 -22.81 -14.34 -2.35
CA PRO A 34 -21.46 -13.83 -2.35
C PRO A 34 -20.62 -14.81 -3.15
N THR A 35 -20.49 -14.55 -4.46
CA THR A 35 -19.47 -15.19 -5.27
C THR A 35 -18.15 -14.99 -4.53
N PRO A 36 -17.45 -16.05 -4.07
CA PRO A 36 -16.15 -15.85 -3.44
C PRO A 36 -15.28 -15.09 -4.43
N PRO A 37 -14.57 -14.03 -4.01
CA PRO A 37 -13.70 -13.29 -4.91
C PRO A 37 -12.79 -14.31 -5.57
N ALA A 38 -12.75 -14.30 -6.90
CA ALA A 38 -11.95 -15.24 -7.67
C ALA A 38 -10.50 -15.16 -7.16
N THR A 39 -10.11 -16.15 -6.35
CA THR A 39 -8.74 -16.33 -5.89
C THR A 39 -7.92 -16.75 -7.10
N GLY A 40 -7.51 -15.76 -7.89
CA GLY A 40 -6.42 -15.95 -8.82
C GLY A 40 -5.20 -16.50 -8.07
N PRO A 41 -4.26 -17.16 -8.75
CA PRO A 41 -3.06 -17.64 -8.09
C PRO A 41 -2.26 -16.44 -7.54
N THR A 42 -2.44 -16.14 -6.25
CA THR A 42 -1.63 -15.15 -5.56
C THR A 42 -0.23 -15.74 -5.41
N THR A 43 0.69 -15.22 -6.21
CA THR A 43 2.04 -15.76 -6.33
C THR A 43 2.81 -15.46 -5.05
N PRO A 44 3.47 -16.45 -4.43
CA PRO A 44 4.29 -16.19 -3.25
C PRO A 44 5.49 -15.32 -3.59
N ILE A 45 5.96 -14.53 -2.63
CA ILE A 45 7.07 -13.60 -2.81
C ILE A 45 8.31 -14.18 -2.12
N ALA A 46 9.42 -14.26 -2.86
CA ALA A 46 10.72 -14.64 -2.29
C ALA A 46 11.41 -13.41 -1.70
N VAL A 47 11.88 -13.52 -0.46
CA VAL A 47 12.61 -12.46 0.24
C VAL A 47 13.92 -13.00 0.80
N THR A 48 14.97 -12.20 0.69
CA THR A 48 16.28 -12.51 1.27
C THR A 48 16.51 -11.71 2.56
N LEU A 49 16.47 -12.39 3.71
CA LEU A 49 16.76 -11.81 5.02
C LEU A 49 18.26 -11.69 5.26
N ILE A 50 18.68 -10.49 5.67
CA ILE A 50 20.01 -10.18 6.16
C ILE A 50 19.90 -9.79 7.63
N THR A 51 20.57 -10.54 8.50
CA THR A 51 20.55 -10.28 9.95
C THR A 51 21.68 -9.39 10.41
N LEU A 52 22.81 -9.43 9.70
CA LEU A 52 23.98 -8.60 9.96
C LEU A 52 24.67 -8.30 8.62
N PRO A 53 25.30 -7.13 8.43
CA PRO A 53 26.11 -6.86 7.26
C PRO A 53 27.14 -7.99 7.08
N ARG A 54 27.20 -8.57 5.88
CA ARG A 54 28.11 -9.67 5.50
C ARG A 54 27.79 -11.05 6.12
N SER A 55 26.67 -11.21 6.84
CA SER A 55 26.21 -12.56 7.22
C SER A 55 25.72 -13.34 6.00
N LYS A 56 25.69 -14.67 6.11
CA LYS A 56 25.04 -15.51 5.10
C LYS A 56 23.55 -15.15 5.03
N PRO A 57 23.03 -14.75 3.86
CA PRO A 57 21.61 -14.44 3.72
C PRO A 57 20.75 -15.68 3.96
N LYS A 58 19.51 -15.46 4.43
CA LYS A 58 18.50 -16.51 4.57
C LYS A 58 17.34 -16.19 3.64
N ASP A 59 17.02 -17.11 2.75
CA ASP A 59 15.87 -16.94 1.87
C ASP A 59 14.62 -17.52 2.53
N TYR A 60 13.51 -16.81 2.39
CA TYR A 60 12.21 -17.25 2.85
C TYR A 60 11.13 -16.84 1.84
N ILE A 61 10.01 -17.54 1.91
CA ILE A 61 8.89 -17.38 1.00
C ILE A 61 7.72 -16.86 1.82
N ILE A 62 7.13 -15.76 1.36
CA ILE A 62 5.97 -15.13 1.97
C ILE A 62 4.75 -15.46 1.10
N TYR A 63 3.76 -16.05 1.72
CA TYR A 63 2.49 -16.43 1.13
C TYR A 63 1.44 -15.35 1.39
N TYR A 64 0.39 -15.33 0.58
CA TYR A 64 -0.72 -14.38 0.72
C TYR A 64 -1.47 -14.46 2.05
N THR A 65 -1.34 -15.59 2.77
CA THR A 65 -1.91 -15.78 4.10
C THR A 65 -1.07 -15.15 5.20
N ASP A 66 0.17 -14.76 4.90
CA ASP A 66 1.07 -14.20 5.90
C ASP A 66 0.70 -12.72 6.16
N PRO A 67 0.73 -12.29 7.43
CA PRO A 67 0.30 -10.93 7.80
C PRO A 67 1.16 -9.82 7.18
N GLU A 68 2.40 -10.15 6.78
CA GLU A 68 3.35 -9.24 6.15
C GLU A 68 3.25 -9.19 4.62
N TYR A 69 2.39 -10.02 4.00
CA TYR A 69 2.32 -10.15 2.53
C TYR A 69 2.07 -8.82 1.81
N GLU A 70 1.13 -8.00 2.29
CA GLU A 70 0.80 -6.71 1.67
C GLU A 70 1.96 -5.69 1.80
N GLU A 71 2.67 -5.69 2.93
CA GLU A 71 3.83 -4.84 3.11
C GLU A 71 4.97 -5.23 2.16
N VAL A 72 5.20 -6.53 2.02
CA VAL A 72 6.22 -7.10 1.12
C VAL A 72 5.86 -6.81 -0.33
N LEU A 73 4.61 -7.04 -0.72
CA LEU A 73 4.10 -6.81 -2.08
C LEU A 73 4.29 -5.34 -2.47
N THR A 74 3.90 -4.42 -1.59
CA THR A 74 4.05 -2.98 -1.84
C THR A 74 5.50 -2.49 -1.78
N SER A 75 6.41 -3.27 -1.19
CA SER A 75 7.84 -2.95 -1.12
C SER A 75 8.64 -3.50 -2.30
N CYS A 76 8.04 -4.37 -3.11
CA CYS A 76 8.69 -5.06 -4.22
C CYS A 76 8.65 -4.21 -5.50
N ALA A 77 9.82 -3.71 -5.91
CA ALA A 77 9.96 -3.01 -7.17
C ALA A 77 10.10 -4.00 -8.34
N ASP A 78 9.62 -3.59 -9.50
CA ASP A 78 9.75 -4.39 -10.72
C ASP A 78 11.22 -4.72 -11.03
N LYS A 79 11.45 -5.97 -11.47
CA LYS A 79 12.77 -6.48 -11.89
C LYS A 79 13.84 -6.41 -10.78
N CYS A 80 13.42 -6.42 -9.53
CA CYS A 80 14.29 -6.47 -8.36
C CYS A 80 14.09 -7.76 -7.56
N PHE A 81 15.11 -8.13 -6.78
CA PHE A 81 14.98 -9.03 -5.66
C PHE A 81 14.71 -8.19 -4.41
N LEU A 82 13.79 -8.67 -3.56
CA LEU A 82 13.46 -8.02 -2.31
C LEU A 82 14.33 -8.59 -1.18
N HIS A 83 14.97 -7.69 -0.44
CA HIS A 83 15.80 -8.02 0.70
C HIS A 83 15.21 -7.39 1.96
N GLN A 84 15.47 -7.97 3.13
CA GLN A 84 15.09 -7.39 4.42
C GLN A 84 16.33 -7.20 5.31
N TYR A 85 16.47 -6.02 5.92
CA TYR A 85 17.50 -5.73 6.92
C TYR A 85 16.93 -4.84 8.02
N CYS A 86 17.12 -5.23 9.29
CA CYS A 86 16.56 -4.53 10.47
C CYS A 86 15.05 -4.23 10.34
N GLY A 87 14.28 -5.18 9.79
CA GLY A 87 12.84 -5.04 9.58
C GLY A 87 12.45 -4.18 8.38
N MET A 88 13.40 -3.60 7.65
CA MET A 88 13.14 -2.79 6.46
C MET A 88 13.38 -3.57 5.17
N TYR A 89 12.42 -3.49 4.25
CA TYR A 89 12.53 -4.08 2.92
C TYR A 89 13.24 -3.14 1.94
N TYR A 90 14.16 -3.66 1.13
CA TYR A 90 14.84 -2.91 0.09
C TYR A 90 15.14 -3.75 -1.15
N ASN A 91 15.25 -3.06 -2.29
CA ASN A 91 15.33 -3.69 -3.60
C ASN A 91 16.77 -3.79 -4.10
N ILE A 92 17.08 -4.90 -4.78
CA ILE A 92 18.37 -5.15 -5.44
C ILE A 92 18.11 -5.54 -6.89
N PRO A 93 18.82 -4.99 -7.89
CA PRO A 93 18.45 -5.19 -9.27
C PRO A 93 18.70 -6.65 -9.66
N ALA A 94 17.68 -7.33 -10.19
CA ALA A 94 17.77 -8.75 -10.53
C ALA A 94 18.68 -9.01 -11.75
N ARG A 95 18.86 -7.97 -12.59
CA ARG A 95 19.74 -8.00 -13.76
C ARG A 95 20.64 -6.78 -13.77
N MET A 96 21.91 -7.02 -14.05
CA MET A 96 22.94 -5.98 -14.16
C MET A 96 23.21 -5.65 -15.62
N ASN A 97 23.09 -4.38 -15.98
CA ASN A 97 23.66 -3.79 -17.18
C ASN A 97 25.02 -3.18 -16.81
N SER A 98 26.10 -3.81 -17.29
CA SER A 98 27.48 -3.40 -17.01
C SER A 98 27.84 -2.00 -17.49
N LYS A 99 27.05 -1.42 -18.39
CA LYS A 99 27.24 -0.05 -18.90
C LYS A 99 26.42 0.99 -18.13
N ALA A 100 25.49 0.55 -17.29
CA ALA A 100 24.58 1.43 -16.58
C ALA A 100 25.13 1.82 -15.21
N GLN A 101 24.76 3.03 -14.79
CA GLN A 101 25.06 3.56 -13.46
C GLN A 101 24.18 2.92 -12.39
N PHE A 102 24.63 2.98 -11.14
CA PHE A 102 23.84 2.57 -9.99
C PHE A 102 23.24 3.78 -9.28
N TYR A 103 21.96 3.66 -8.93
CA TYR A 103 21.22 4.66 -8.18
C TYR A 103 20.75 4.03 -6.88
N LEU A 104 21.05 4.68 -5.76
CA LEU A 104 20.59 4.26 -4.46
C LEU A 104 19.45 5.18 -4.01
N MET A 105 18.27 4.60 -3.80
CA MET A 105 17.11 5.22 -3.18
C MET A 105 17.09 4.89 -1.69
N THR A 106 17.34 5.89 -0.84
CA THR A 106 17.14 5.73 0.62
C THR A 106 15.75 6.16 1.06
N LYS A 107 15.10 7.06 0.31
CA LYS A 107 13.70 7.41 0.54
C LYS A 107 12.94 7.49 -0.78
N GLY A 108 11.73 6.94 -0.82
CA GLY A 108 10.86 6.92 -1.99
C GLY A 108 9.80 5.83 -1.88
N THR A 109 9.03 5.59 -2.94
CA THR A 109 8.04 4.51 -2.99
C THR A 109 8.69 3.15 -2.72
N HIS A 110 9.82 2.91 -3.37
CA HIS A 110 10.68 1.76 -3.15
C HIS A 110 12.08 2.24 -2.75
N ILE A 111 12.59 1.68 -1.66
CA ILE A 111 13.99 1.87 -1.25
C ILE A 111 14.84 0.74 -1.82
N GLY A 112 16.10 1.02 -2.13
CA GLY A 112 16.96 0.01 -2.76
C GLY A 112 17.99 0.59 -3.72
N ILE A 113 18.63 -0.32 -4.44
CA ILE A 113 19.62 -0.02 -5.46
C ILE A 113 19.03 -0.40 -6.82
N PHE A 114 19.14 0.49 -7.78
CA PHE A 114 18.62 0.33 -9.13
C PHE A 114 19.78 0.46 -10.13
N ASN A 115 19.73 -0.31 -11.21
CA ASN A 115 20.76 -0.27 -12.24
C ASN A 115 20.20 0.33 -13.53
N GLY A 116 20.66 1.54 -13.84
CA GLY A 116 20.17 2.36 -14.94
C GLY A 116 19.10 3.37 -14.53
N TRP A 117 19.11 4.51 -15.23
CA TRP A 117 18.16 5.58 -14.97
C TRP A 117 16.72 5.18 -15.29
N ASP A 118 16.50 4.33 -16.30
CA ASP A 118 15.15 3.88 -16.66
C ASP A 118 14.42 3.19 -15.50
N GLN A 119 15.14 2.44 -14.67
CA GLN A 119 14.59 1.83 -13.45
C GLN A 119 14.50 2.83 -12.31
N ALA A 120 15.50 3.69 -12.14
CA ALA A 120 15.48 4.67 -11.06
C ALA A 120 14.39 5.74 -11.26
N ALA A 121 14.15 6.16 -12.50
CA ALA A 121 13.25 7.25 -12.84
C ALA A 121 11.80 6.95 -12.46
N SER A 122 11.35 5.69 -12.56
CA SER A 122 10.00 5.29 -12.10
C SER A 122 9.79 5.53 -10.61
N GLU A 123 10.88 5.50 -9.83
CA GLU A 123 10.84 5.66 -8.37
C GLU A 123 10.95 7.11 -7.90
N VAL A 124 11.46 8.00 -8.76
CA VAL A 124 11.69 9.42 -8.42
C VAL A 124 10.62 10.32 -9.01
N LEU A 125 10.20 10.07 -10.24
CA LEU A 125 9.35 11.01 -10.98
C LEU A 125 7.94 11.06 -10.38
N GLY A 126 7.55 12.25 -9.94
CA GLY A 126 6.22 12.49 -9.37
C GLY A 126 6.08 12.16 -7.88
N VAL A 127 7.15 11.72 -7.21
CA VAL A 127 7.14 11.41 -5.78
C VAL A 127 7.86 12.53 -5.01
N SER A 128 7.17 13.15 -4.05
CA SER A 128 7.76 14.20 -3.22
C SER A 128 8.59 13.61 -2.09
N GLY A 129 9.71 14.25 -1.75
CA GLY A 129 10.55 13.84 -0.61
C GLY A 129 11.50 12.67 -0.87
N VAL A 130 11.62 12.23 -2.13
CA VAL A 130 12.57 11.18 -2.54
C VAL A 130 14.01 11.61 -2.26
N VAL A 131 14.81 10.67 -1.75
CA VAL A 131 16.25 10.87 -1.54
C VAL A 131 17.00 9.79 -2.29
N PHE A 132 17.76 10.22 -3.30
CA PHE A 132 18.54 9.33 -4.14
C PHE A 132 19.92 9.89 -4.44
N TYR A 133 20.86 9.00 -4.74
CA TYR A 133 22.21 9.36 -5.10
C TYR A 133 22.85 8.32 -6.01
N HIS A 134 23.81 8.77 -6.80
CA HIS A 134 24.62 7.90 -7.63
C HIS A 134 25.66 7.17 -6.79
N VAL A 135 25.87 5.88 -7.05
CA VAL A 135 26.94 5.07 -6.43
C VAL A 135 27.77 4.37 -7.50
N SER A 136 29.06 4.15 -7.20
CA SER A 136 30.00 3.58 -8.16
C SER A 136 29.83 2.07 -8.39
N SER A 137 29.19 1.37 -7.46
CA SER A 137 28.98 -0.07 -7.52
C SER A 137 27.83 -0.52 -6.64
N LEU A 138 27.34 -1.73 -6.90
CA LEU A 138 26.36 -2.40 -6.03
C LEU A 138 26.87 -2.53 -4.59
N ALA A 139 28.15 -2.89 -4.40
CA ALA A 139 28.73 -3.08 -3.07
C ALA A 139 28.70 -1.78 -2.24
N VAL A 140 29.08 -0.65 -2.84
CA VAL A 140 29.00 0.67 -2.20
C VAL A 140 27.54 1.04 -1.90
N GLY A 141 26.62 0.74 -2.82
CA GLY A 141 25.19 0.94 -2.57
C GLY A 141 24.69 0.12 -1.37
N LEU A 142 25.11 -1.14 -1.24
CA LEU A 142 24.72 -2.01 -0.12
C LEU A 142 25.24 -1.48 1.22
N GLU A 143 26.50 -1.07 1.27
CA GLU A 143 27.06 -0.48 2.50
C GLU A 143 26.32 0.81 2.88
N ASN A 144 26.01 1.66 1.90
CA ASN A 144 25.30 2.93 2.13
C ASN A 144 23.84 2.73 2.57
N ILE A 145 23.12 1.76 2.00
CA ILE A 145 21.73 1.51 2.38
C ILE A 145 21.64 0.91 3.78
N TRP A 146 22.52 -0.02 4.15
CA TRP A 146 22.57 -0.56 5.50
C TRP A 146 22.88 0.53 6.53
N ALA A 147 23.88 1.38 6.25
CA ALA A 147 24.17 2.52 7.09
C ALA A 147 22.97 3.47 7.23
N ALA A 148 22.25 3.74 6.14
CA ALA A 148 21.05 4.58 6.15
C ALA A 148 19.90 3.96 6.98
N ILE A 149 19.72 2.64 6.93
CA ILE A 149 18.75 1.90 7.75
C ILE A 149 19.13 2.03 9.24
N GLU A 150 20.41 1.78 9.58
CA GLU A 150 20.91 1.85 10.97
C GLU A 150 20.74 3.22 11.62
N VAL A 151 20.90 4.30 10.84
CA VAL A 151 20.71 5.68 11.35
C VAL A 151 19.29 6.22 11.19
N GLY A 152 18.32 5.39 10.76
CA GLY A 152 16.92 5.78 10.59
C GLY A 152 16.68 6.81 9.46
N ARG A 153 17.53 6.83 8.44
CA ARG A 153 17.41 7.70 7.26
C ARG A 153 16.84 7.00 6.04
N ALA A 154 16.76 5.68 6.06
CA ALA A 154 16.02 4.93 5.05
C ALA A 154 14.52 4.88 5.40
N GLY A 155 13.64 4.96 4.41
CA GLY A 155 12.20 4.87 4.65
C GLY A 155 11.36 5.04 3.39
N ARG A 156 10.27 4.27 3.31
CA ARG A 156 9.24 4.50 2.30
C ARG A 156 8.44 5.77 2.63
N ILE A 157 7.88 6.41 1.60
CA ILE A 157 7.08 7.65 1.71
C ILE A 157 5.60 7.32 1.54
#